data_AF-A0A840GUT1-F1
#
_entry.id   AF-A0A840GUT1-F1
#
_cell.length_a   1.000
_cell.length_b   1.000
_cell.length_c   1.000
_cell.angle_alpha   90.00
_cell.angle_beta   90.00
_cell.angle_gamma   90.00
#
_symmetry.space_group_name_H-M   'P 1'
#
loop_
_entity.id
_entity.type
_entity.pdbx_description
1 polymer ?
#
loop_
_entity_poly.entity_id
_entity_poly.type
_entity_poly.pdbx_seq_one_letter_code
_entity_poly.pdbx_strand_id
1 'polypeptide(L)'
;MLTGSQIRDLGLIVGGIEDCYRGASYDLRLDSVLTNDGKIEEHYSLPAQGIIEVVSIEHINLPKNIAGFAMVKTSLCNEGVLALNIGIIDPGWKGPLSSFLVNFGKNERLLAKGDVFLRLTFQKLEQDVDKLPSTFVDDQSYLADRRRRVQGRFGNTFLNVSEVLQKLAKETFDTYRTQIFTYVSLAALGLAFLTFFLNFANIQTQRYLQTGDAASLLASRDVFERLARDLKEQNQELSAKIDLLERRVMTPSPAPQPLQPAAKQ
;
A
#
# COMPACT_ATOMS: atom_id res chain seq x y z
N MET A 1 -30.73 44.72 -13.54
CA MET A 1 -29.28 44.40 -13.58
C MET A 1 -28.58 45.51 -14.36
N LEU A 2 -27.39 45.92 -13.93
CA LEU A 2 -26.62 47.00 -14.58
C LEU A 2 -25.80 46.47 -15.76
N THR A 3 -25.66 47.30 -16.81
CA THR A 3 -24.78 47.02 -17.95
C THR A 3 -23.32 47.31 -17.62
N GLY A 4 -22.37 46.78 -18.41
CA GLY A 4 -20.95 47.11 -18.26
C GLY A 4 -20.66 48.62 -18.26
N SER A 5 -21.31 49.36 -19.17
CA SER A 5 -21.20 50.82 -19.22
C SER A 5 -21.72 51.48 -17.95
N GLN A 6 -22.89 51.08 -17.44
CA GLN A 6 -23.44 51.61 -16.19
C GLN A 6 -22.55 51.30 -14.99
N ILE A 7 -21.95 50.10 -14.93
CA ILE A 7 -21.02 49.71 -13.86
C ILE A 7 -19.81 50.66 -13.84
N ARG A 8 -19.27 51.00 -15.03
CA ARG A 8 -18.16 51.94 -15.19
C ARG A 8 -18.56 53.36 -14.82
N ASP A 9 -19.66 53.85 -15.37
CA ASP A 9 -20.11 55.24 -15.18
C ASP A 9 -20.44 55.53 -13.71
N LEU A 10 -20.90 54.52 -12.96
CA LEU A 10 -21.15 54.61 -11.53
C LEU A 10 -19.90 54.42 -10.66
N GLY A 11 -18.74 54.08 -11.24
CA GLY A 11 -17.49 53.89 -10.51
C GLY A 11 -17.53 52.76 -9.47
N LEU A 12 -18.29 51.69 -9.75
CA LEU A 12 -18.48 50.58 -8.81
C LEU A 12 -17.22 49.72 -8.61
N ILE A 13 -16.28 49.81 -9.56
CA ILE A 13 -15.02 49.07 -9.58
C ILE A 13 -13.87 50.07 -9.66
N VAL A 14 -12.99 50.06 -8.67
CA VAL A 14 -11.77 50.86 -8.62
C VAL A 14 -10.59 49.99 -9.05
N GLY A 15 -9.73 50.52 -9.92
CA GLY A 15 -8.63 49.75 -10.53
C GLY A 15 -9.07 48.81 -11.67
N GLY A 16 -10.31 48.97 -12.14
CA GLY A 16 -10.84 48.17 -13.25
C GLY A 16 -10.23 48.54 -14.61
N ILE A 17 -10.23 47.58 -15.54
CA ILE A 17 -9.75 47.75 -16.91
C ILE A 17 -10.88 47.56 -17.92
N GLU A 18 -10.80 48.26 -19.06
CA GLU A 18 -11.85 48.25 -20.09
C GLU A 18 -12.20 46.84 -20.58
N ASP A 19 -11.19 45.99 -20.80
CA ASP A 19 -11.38 44.63 -21.32
C ASP A 19 -12.15 43.69 -20.37
N CYS A 20 -12.27 44.07 -19.09
CA CYS A 20 -13.01 43.31 -18.08
C CYS A 20 -14.49 43.71 -17.99
N TYR A 21 -14.91 44.83 -18.57
CA TYR A 21 -16.33 45.18 -18.64
C TYR A 21 -17.02 44.33 -19.70
N ARG A 22 -18.07 43.62 -19.30
CA ARG A 22 -18.91 42.77 -20.16
C ARG A 22 -20.28 43.42 -20.34
N GLY A 23 -21.12 42.83 -21.19
CA GLY A 23 -22.46 43.39 -21.48
C GLY A 23 -23.29 43.70 -20.23
N ALA A 24 -23.23 42.84 -19.21
CA ALA A 24 -23.97 43.03 -17.94
C ALA A 24 -23.19 42.59 -16.69
N SER A 25 -21.87 42.63 -16.75
CA SER A 25 -21.01 42.17 -15.66
C SER A 25 -19.61 42.76 -15.75
N TYR A 26 -18.81 42.51 -14.72
CA TYR A 26 -17.39 42.82 -14.69
C TYR A 26 -16.59 41.55 -14.33
N ASP A 27 -15.52 41.27 -15.06
CA ASP A 27 -14.59 40.17 -14.80
C ASP A 27 -13.54 40.60 -13.76
N LEU A 28 -13.55 39.97 -12.58
CA LEU A 28 -12.68 40.28 -11.46
C LEU A 28 -11.37 39.50 -11.54
N ARG A 29 -10.23 40.19 -11.37
CA ARG A 29 -8.89 39.62 -11.58
C ARG A 29 -8.19 39.32 -10.27
N LEU A 30 -7.40 38.27 -10.26
CA LEU A 30 -6.59 37.80 -9.14
C LEU A 30 -5.40 38.75 -8.93
N ASP A 31 -5.21 39.24 -7.71
CA ASP A 31 -4.00 39.97 -7.31
C ASP A 31 -2.98 39.01 -6.72
N SER A 32 -3.42 38.26 -5.72
CA SER A 32 -2.56 37.43 -4.92
C SER A 32 -3.26 36.21 -4.37
N VAL A 33 -2.44 35.22 -4.04
CA VAL A 33 -2.82 33.93 -3.50
C VAL A 33 -2.31 33.86 -2.06
N LEU A 34 -3.22 33.56 -1.14
CA LEU A 34 -2.94 33.33 0.27
C LEU A 34 -2.78 31.84 0.50
N THR A 35 -1.54 31.43 0.68
CA THR A 35 -1.15 30.05 0.96
C THR A 35 -1.47 29.65 2.40
N ASN A 36 -1.57 28.34 2.65
CA ASN A 36 -1.95 27.82 3.97
C ASN A 36 -0.87 28.07 5.04
N ASP A 37 0.39 28.22 4.65
CA ASP A 37 1.47 28.70 5.53
C ASP A 37 1.44 30.23 5.73
N GLY A 38 0.51 30.92 5.08
CA GLY A 38 0.25 32.36 5.22
C GLY A 38 1.11 33.24 4.32
N LYS A 39 1.86 32.67 3.37
CA LYS A 39 2.56 33.48 2.36
C LYS A 39 1.57 34.07 1.36
N ILE A 40 1.94 35.23 0.83
CA ILE A 40 1.21 35.91 -0.24
C ILE A 40 2.08 35.76 -1.49
N GLU A 41 1.52 35.14 -2.52
CA GLU A 41 2.22 34.86 -3.78
C GLU A 41 1.41 35.38 -4.96
N GLU A 42 2.08 35.87 -6.00
CA GLU A 42 1.42 36.31 -7.24
C GLU A 42 1.19 35.15 -8.22
N HIS A 43 1.88 34.03 -8.01
CA HIS A 43 1.79 32.83 -8.83
C HIS A 43 1.69 31.62 -7.91
N TYR A 44 0.80 30.69 -8.23
CA TYR A 44 0.63 29.47 -7.43
C TYR A 44 0.15 28.32 -8.30
N SER A 45 0.77 27.15 -8.17
CA SER A 45 0.25 25.92 -8.77
C SER A 45 -0.75 25.29 -7.81
N LEU A 46 -2.04 25.41 -8.10
CA LEU A 46 -3.11 24.81 -7.32
C LEU A 46 -3.19 23.31 -7.62
N PRO A 47 -2.76 22.42 -6.72
CA PRO A 47 -2.76 20.98 -6.98
C PRO A 47 -4.18 20.44 -7.16
N ALA A 48 -4.30 19.26 -7.78
CA ALA A 48 -5.55 18.52 -7.80
C ALA A 48 -6.07 18.31 -6.37
N GLN A 49 -7.36 18.56 -6.15
CA GLN A 49 -8.05 18.56 -4.84
C GLN A 49 -7.54 19.60 -3.83
N GLY A 50 -6.66 20.50 -4.29
CA GLY A 50 -6.16 21.63 -3.51
C GLY A 50 -7.23 22.68 -3.28
N ILE A 51 -7.08 23.41 -2.18
CA ILE A 51 -7.89 24.58 -1.84
C ILE A 51 -6.95 25.74 -1.50
N ILE A 52 -7.29 26.94 -1.97
CA ILE A 52 -6.48 28.13 -1.77
C ILE A 52 -7.35 29.38 -1.70
N GLU A 53 -7.02 30.37 -0.86
CA GLU A 53 -7.71 31.67 -0.88
C GLU A 53 -7.01 32.61 -1.87
N VAL A 54 -7.80 33.30 -2.70
CA VAL A 54 -7.30 34.32 -3.64
C VAL A 54 -7.98 35.64 -3.36
N VAL A 55 -7.29 36.74 -3.66
CA VAL A 55 -7.76 38.12 -3.44
C VAL A 55 -7.77 38.87 -4.77
N SER A 56 -8.73 39.77 -4.97
CA SER A 56 -8.85 40.56 -6.20
C SER A 56 -7.89 41.75 -6.29
N ILE A 57 -7.52 42.10 -7.53
CA ILE A 57 -6.82 43.37 -7.86
C ILE A 57 -7.76 44.54 -7.63
N GLU A 58 -8.99 44.41 -8.09
CA GLU A 58 -9.95 45.51 -8.02
C GLU A 58 -10.55 45.67 -6.62
N HIS A 59 -10.86 46.92 -6.30
CA HIS A 59 -11.66 47.27 -5.13
C HIS A 59 -13.08 47.55 -5.55
N ILE A 60 -14.01 46.94 -4.85
CA ILE A 60 -15.43 47.11 -5.08
C ILE A 60 -15.88 48.27 -4.20
N ASN A 61 -16.63 49.20 -4.78
CA ASN A 61 -17.13 50.38 -4.09
C ASN A 61 -18.64 50.52 -4.33
N LEU A 62 -19.44 49.87 -3.49
CA LEU A 62 -20.90 49.87 -3.64
C LEU A 62 -21.56 51.00 -2.87
N PRO A 63 -22.46 51.78 -3.50
CA PRO A 63 -23.35 52.68 -2.78
C PRO A 63 -24.43 51.90 -2.02
N LYS A 64 -25.23 52.60 -1.21
CA LYS A 64 -26.27 52.00 -0.35
C LYS A 64 -27.44 51.36 -1.10
N ASN A 65 -27.60 51.67 -2.38
CA ASN A 65 -28.71 51.19 -3.22
C ASN A 65 -28.26 50.22 -4.31
N ILE A 66 -27.06 49.66 -4.23
CA ILE A 66 -26.57 48.67 -5.19
C ILE A 66 -26.01 47.48 -4.43
N ALA A 67 -26.55 46.30 -4.74
CA ALA A 67 -25.97 45.02 -4.32
C ALA A 67 -25.18 44.41 -5.48
N GLY A 68 -24.11 43.69 -5.15
CA GLY A 68 -23.33 42.89 -6.09
C GLY A 68 -23.62 41.40 -5.93
N PHE A 69 -23.36 40.65 -6.99
CA PHE A 69 -23.36 39.19 -6.95
C PHE A 69 -22.07 38.69 -7.58
N ALA A 70 -21.29 37.92 -6.83
CA ALA A 70 -20.09 37.27 -7.30
C ALA A 70 -20.40 35.84 -7.74
N MET A 71 -19.99 35.50 -8.96
CA MET A 71 -20.12 34.16 -9.53
C MET A 71 -18.76 33.69 -10.04
N VAL A 72 -18.48 32.40 -9.96
CA VAL A 72 -17.30 31.81 -10.59
C VAL A 72 -17.41 31.90 -12.11
N LYS A 73 -16.29 32.18 -12.78
CA LYS A 73 -16.25 32.21 -14.25
C LYS A 73 -16.52 30.81 -14.82
N THR A 74 -17.44 30.71 -15.78
CA THR A 74 -17.82 29.42 -16.39
C THR A 74 -16.64 28.63 -16.96
N SER A 75 -15.63 29.30 -17.53
CA SER A 75 -14.43 28.60 -18.03
C SER A 75 -13.69 27.88 -16.91
N LEU A 76 -13.60 28.47 -15.71
CA LEU A 76 -13.00 27.83 -14.55
C LEU A 76 -13.80 26.61 -14.11
N CYS A 77 -15.14 26.69 -14.10
CA CYS A 77 -15.99 25.55 -13.80
C CYS A 77 -15.77 24.40 -14.78
N ASN A 78 -15.63 24.69 -16.07
CA ASN A 78 -15.37 23.70 -17.11
C ASN A 78 -14.01 23.02 -16.94
N GLU A 79 -13.06 23.71 -16.32
CA GLU A 79 -11.73 23.19 -15.97
C GLU A 79 -11.71 22.48 -14.59
N GLY A 80 -12.88 22.32 -13.96
CA GLY A 80 -13.02 21.66 -12.66
C GLY A 80 -12.69 22.55 -11.46
N VAL A 81 -12.64 23.87 -11.63
CA VAL A 81 -12.34 24.82 -10.55
C VAL A 81 -13.61 25.48 -10.06
N LEU A 82 -13.86 25.43 -8.75
CA LEU A 82 -14.98 26.09 -8.10
C LEU A 82 -14.49 27.16 -7.12
N ALA A 83 -15.29 28.21 -6.97
CA ALA A 83 -15.05 29.27 -6.00
C ALA A 83 -16.05 29.12 -4.83
N LEU A 84 -15.56 29.18 -3.60
CA LEU A 84 -16.35 29.11 -2.36
C LEU A 84 -16.40 30.47 -1.68
N ASN A 85 -17.37 30.65 -0.78
CA ASN A 85 -17.66 31.93 -0.12
C ASN A 85 -17.95 33.07 -1.11
N ILE A 86 -18.44 32.72 -2.30
CA ILE A 86 -19.01 33.64 -3.28
C ILE A 86 -20.50 33.81 -3.02
N GLY A 87 -21.08 34.93 -3.45
CA GLY A 87 -22.50 35.20 -3.27
C GLY A 87 -22.81 36.68 -3.35
N ILE A 88 -23.65 37.14 -2.42
CA ILE A 88 -24.11 38.52 -2.35
C ILE A 88 -23.02 39.41 -1.76
N ILE A 89 -22.78 40.54 -2.42
CA ILE A 89 -21.94 41.64 -1.92
C ILE A 89 -22.91 42.72 -1.44
N ASP A 90 -22.91 42.96 -0.13
CA ASP A 90 -23.86 43.89 0.49
C ASP A 90 -23.63 45.33 0.02
N PRO A 91 -24.70 46.13 -0.12
CA PRO A 91 -24.56 47.56 -0.40
C PRO A 91 -23.72 48.27 0.66
N GLY A 92 -22.92 49.24 0.24
CA GLY A 92 -21.94 49.90 1.11
C GLY A 92 -20.61 49.18 1.26
N TRP A 93 -20.43 47.99 0.67
CA TRP A 93 -19.13 47.32 0.65
C TRP A 93 -18.05 48.18 -0.01
N LYS A 94 -16.89 48.27 0.63
CA LYS A 94 -15.70 48.95 0.14
C LYS A 94 -14.46 48.12 0.39
N GLY A 95 -13.80 47.68 -0.68
CA GLY A 95 -12.55 46.93 -0.58
C GLY A 95 -12.44 45.80 -1.60
N PRO A 96 -11.32 45.05 -1.58
CA PRO A 96 -11.14 43.89 -2.42
C PRO A 96 -12.10 42.76 -2.04
N LEU A 97 -12.25 41.78 -2.92
CA LEU A 97 -12.96 40.53 -2.63
C LEU A 97 -11.97 39.37 -2.55
N SER A 98 -12.29 38.41 -1.70
CA SER A 98 -11.58 37.14 -1.62
C SER A 98 -12.54 35.98 -1.81
N SER A 99 -12.00 34.86 -2.30
CA SER A 99 -12.72 33.61 -2.43
C SER A 99 -11.76 32.44 -2.34
N PHE A 100 -12.25 31.30 -1.87
CA PHE A 100 -11.48 30.07 -1.93
C PHE A 100 -11.68 29.38 -3.27
N LEU A 101 -10.61 29.10 -3.99
CA LEU A 101 -10.65 28.26 -5.17
C LEU A 101 -10.34 26.81 -4.78
N VAL A 102 -11.17 25.89 -5.27
CA VAL A 102 -10.97 24.44 -5.13
C VAL A 102 -10.79 23.83 -6.52
N ASN A 103 -9.71 23.08 -6.71
CA ASN A 103 -9.46 22.38 -7.95
C ASN A 103 -9.96 20.92 -7.85
N PHE A 104 -11.12 20.63 -8.44
CA PHE A 104 -11.64 19.26 -8.60
C PHE A 104 -11.11 18.57 -9.86
N GLY A 105 -10.29 19.25 -10.66
CA GLY A 105 -9.60 18.68 -11.80
C GLY A 105 -8.57 17.62 -11.40
N LYS A 106 -8.11 16.85 -12.40
CA LYS A 106 -7.08 15.82 -12.22
C LYS A 106 -5.65 16.38 -12.29
N ASN A 107 -5.49 17.54 -12.91
CA ASN A 107 -4.20 18.18 -13.12
C ASN A 107 -4.08 19.41 -12.22
N GLU A 108 -2.84 19.83 -11.97
CA GLU A 108 -2.58 21.12 -11.35
C GLU A 108 -3.08 22.26 -12.23
N ARG A 109 -3.49 23.35 -11.60
CA ARG A 109 -3.87 24.59 -12.28
C ARG A 109 -2.92 25.69 -11.86
N LEU A 110 -2.27 26.31 -12.83
CA LEU A 110 -1.54 27.56 -12.60
C LEU A 110 -2.53 28.70 -12.37
N LEU A 111 -2.33 29.41 -11.26
CA LEU A 111 -2.96 30.68 -10.95
C LEU A 111 -1.90 31.76 -11.04
N ALA A 112 -2.19 32.83 -11.78
CA ALA A 112 -1.31 33.97 -11.91
C ALA A 112 -2.07 35.27 -11.66
N LYS A 113 -1.36 36.27 -11.15
CA LYS A 113 -1.85 37.64 -11.04
C LYS A 113 -2.38 38.12 -12.39
N GLY A 114 -3.57 38.72 -12.38
CA GLY A 114 -4.31 39.15 -13.55
C GLY A 114 -5.33 38.13 -14.06
N ASP A 115 -5.27 36.86 -13.63
CA ASP A 115 -6.23 35.85 -14.03
C ASP A 115 -7.65 36.20 -13.56
N VAL A 116 -8.64 36.01 -14.41
CA VAL A 116 -10.05 36.24 -14.04
C VAL A 116 -10.57 35.04 -13.26
N PHE A 117 -10.95 35.26 -12.00
CA PHE A 117 -11.46 34.20 -11.13
C PHE A 117 -12.95 34.34 -10.77
N LEU A 118 -13.48 35.57 -10.76
CA LEU A 118 -14.90 35.84 -10.54
C LEU A 118 -15.49 36.73 -11.63
N ARG A 119 -16.80 36.69 -11.73
CA ARG A 119 -17.62 37.60 -12.52
C ARG A 119 -18.65 38.23 -11.61
N LEU A 120 -18.71 39.56 -11.63
CA LEU A 120 -19.60 40.35 -10.81
C LEU A 120 -20.77 40.86 -11.64
N THR A 121 -22.00 40.69 -11.14
CA THR A 121 -23.18 41.41 -11.63
C THR A 121 -23.69 42.34 -10.54
N PHE A 122 -24.41 43.39 -10.94
CA PHE A 122 -24.90 44.40 -10.00
C PHE A 122 -26.38 44.66 -10.21
N GLN A 123 -27.07 44.86 -9.09
CA GLN A 123 -28.50 45.14 -9.06
C GLN A 123 -28.76 46.40 -8.24
N LYS A 124 -29.50 47.33 -8.85
CA LYS A 124 -30.03 48.49 -8.17
C LYS A 124 -31.21 48.05 -7.29
N LEU A 125 -31.22 48.53 -6.05
CA LEU A 125 -32.30 48.38 -5.09
C LEU A 125 -33.29 49.54 -5.23
N GLU A 126 -34.54 49.31 -4.85
CA GLU A 126 -35.57 50.35 -4.88
C GLU A 126 -35.32 51.45 -3.84
N GLN A 127 -34.69 51.08 -2.72
CA GLN A 127 -34.41 51.97 -1.60
C GLN A 127 -32.97 51.75 -1.09
N ASP A 128 -32.42 52.77 -0.45
CA ASP A 128 -31.14 52.68 0.24
C ASP A 128 -31.25 51.73 1.45
N VAL A 129 -30.17 51.00 1.74
CA VAL A 129 -30.09 50.21 2.97
C VAL A 129 -29.54 51.04 4.13
N ASP A 130 -30.16 50.88 5.30
CA ASP A 130 -29.72 51.56 6.52
C ASP A 130 -28.50 50.89 7.17
N LYS A 131 -28.45 49.55 7.11
CA LYS A 131 -27.37 48.76 7.70
C LYS A 131 -26.28 48.48 6.67
N LEU A 132 -25.10 49.03 6.92
CA LEU A 132 -23.92 48.81 6.09
C LEU A 132 -23.01 47.74 6.69
N PRO A 133 -22.25 47.01 5.85
CA PRO A 133 -21.24 46.09 6.33
C PRO A 133 -20.10 46.84 7.04
N SER A 134 -19.42 46.14 7.95
CA SER A 134 -18.16 46.63 8.49
C SER A 134 -17.14 46.76 7.36
N THR A 135 -16.58 47.95 7.18
CA THR A 135 -15.52 48.20 6.21
C THR A 135 -14.15 48.01 6.85
N PHE A 136 -13.19 47.58 6.05
CA PHE A 136 -11.80 47.52 6.47
C PHE A 136 -11.18 48.92 6.36
N VAL A 137 -10.26 49.23 7.28
CA VAL A 137 -9.59 50.55 7.30
C VAL A 137 -8.63 50.68 6.13
N ASP A 138 -7.94 49.58 5.80
CA ASP A 138 -6.95 49.51 4.74
C ASP A 138 -6.74 48.07 4.24
N ASP A 139 -6.08 47.93 3.10
CA ASP A 139 -5.82 46.64 2.44
C ASP A 139 -4.93 45.71 3.26
N GLN A 140 -3.98 46.23 4.04
CA GLN A 140 -3.12 45.41 4.89
C GLN A 140 -3.91 44.79 6.04
N SER A 141 -4.84 45.55 6.63
CA SER A 141 -5.76 45.06 7.65
C SER A 141 -6.65 43.94 7.09
N TYR A 142 -7.10 44.08 5.84
CA TYR A 142 -7.88 43.07 5.14
C TYR A 142 -7.05 41.80 4.91
N LEU A 143 -5.86 41.93 4.32
CA LEU A 143 -4.98 40.79 4.03
C LEU A 143 -4.51 40.07 5.30
N ALA A 144 -4.20 40.81 6.37
CA ALA A 144 -3.82 40.24 7.65
C ALA A 144 -4.98 39.44 8.27
N ASP A 145 -6.20 39.94 8.16
CA ASP A 145 -7.40 39.24 8.60
C ASP A 145 -7.67 37.98 7.76
N ARG A 146 -7.53 38.04 6.43
CA ARG A 146 -7.63 36.86 5.56
C ARG A 146 -6.58 35.82 5.89
N ARG A 147 -5.30 36.21 5.98
CA ARG A 147 -4.17 35.34 6.37
C ARG A 147 -4.45 34.61 7.68
N ARG A 148 -4.96 35.31 8.69
CA ARG A 148 -5.33 34.71 9.99
C ARG A 148 -6.42 33.64 9.84
N ARG A 149 -7.40 33.85 8.95
CA ARG A 149 -8.49 32.89 8.72
C ARG A 149 -8.01 31.65 7.98
N VAL A 150 -7.17 31.81 6.95
CA VAL A 150 -6.58 30.69 6.21
C VAL A 150 -5.81 29.78 7.18
N GLN A 151 -4.85 30.34 7.92
CA GLN A 151 -4.02 29.58 8.86
C GLN A 151 -4.81 28.93 10.00
N GLY A 152 -5.92 29.55 10.42
CA GLY A 152 -6.68 29.10 11.59
C GLY A 152 -7.85 28.16 11.29
N ARG A 153 -8.33 28.06 10.04
CA ARG A 153 -9.61 27.40 9.74
C ARG A 153 -9.61 26.44 8.56
N PHE A 154 -8.65 26.53 7.63
CA PHE A 154 -8.66 25.72 6.41
C PHE A 154 -7.46 24.77 6.35
N GLY A 155 -7.70 23.53 5.92
CA GLY A 155 -6.65 22.53 5.65
C GLY A 155 -6.09 22.65 4.23
N ASN A 156 -5.01 21.90 3.95
CA ASN A 156 -4.33 21.95 2.64
C ASN A 156 -5.14 21.35 1.48
N THR A 157 -6.13 20.51 1.78
CA THR A 157 -7.02 19.90 0.79
C THR A 157 -8.45 20.06 1.24
N PHE A 158 -9.40 20.11 0.29
CA PHE A 158 -10.81 20.33 0.61
C PHE A 158 -11.42 19.20 1.46
N LEU A 159 -10.92 17.96 1.34
CA LEU A 159 -11.49 16.77 2.01
C LEU A 159 -10.49 15.98 2.87
N ASN A 160 -9.24 16.41 3.04
CA ASN A 160 -8.20 15.67 3.78
C ASN A 160 -8.16 14.16 3.44
N VAL A 161 -8.44 13.82 2.17
CA VAL A 161 -8.64 12.43 1.72
C VAL A 161 -7.40 11.60 2.01
N SER A 162 -6.21 12.17 1.88
CA SER A 162 -4.94 11.51 2.20
C SER A 162 -4.82 11.14 3.67
N GLU A 163 -5.29 11.98 4.59
CA GLU A 163 -5.28 11.69 6.03
C GLU A 163 -6.31 10.62 6.36
N VAL A 164 -7.50 10.69 5.74
CA VAL A 164 -8.54 9.65 5.85
C VAL A 164 -8.01 8.31 5.31
N LEU A 165 -7.38 8.30 4.14
CA LEU A 165 -6.79 7.11 3.52
C LEU A 165 -5.63 6.55 4.35
N GLN A 166 -4.77 7.38 4.93
CA GLN A 166 -3.70 6.92 5.83
C GLN A 166 -4.27 6.31 7.10
N LYS A 167 -5.32 6.89 7.68
CA LYS A 167 -6.02 6.30 8.85
C LYS A 167 -6.62 4.94 8.48
N LEU A 168 -7.35 4.86 7.37
CA LEU A 168 -7.93 3.61 6.88
C LEU A 168 -6.87 2.55 6.58
N ALA A 169 -5.76 2.92 5.93
CA ALA A 169 -4.67 2.01 5.58
C ALA A 169 -3.92 1.50 6.83
N LYS A 170 -3.66 2.36 7.82
CA LYS A 170 -3.04 1.94 9.09
C LYS A 170 -3.94 0.96 9.85
N GLU A 171 -5.23 1.28 9.95
CA GLU A 171 -6.20 0.43 10.66
C GLU A 171 -6.35 -0.96 10.01
N THR A 172 -6.35 -1.03 8.67
CA THR A 172 -6.33 -2.32 7.98
C THR A 172 -5.00 -3.06 8.15
N PHE A 173 -3.87 -2.37 8.02
CA PHE A 173 -2.54 -3.01 8.13
C PHE A 173 -2.28 -3.61 9.51
N ASP A 174 -2.64 -2.92 10.60
CA ASP A 174 -2.45 -3.41 11.96
C ASP A 174 -3.31 -4.65 12.27
N THR A 175 -4.53 -4.69 11.71
CA THR A 175 -5.42 -5.86 11.82
C THR A 175 -4.82 -7.08 11.12
N TYR A 176 -4.33 -6.92 9.88
CA TYR A 176 -3.69 -8.01 9.13
C TYR A 176 -2.37 -8.46 9.75
N ARG A 177 -1.54 -7.53 10.22
CA ARG A 177 -0.26 -7.82 10.87
C ARG A 177 -0.46 -8.74 12.08
N THR A 178 -1.42 -8.42 12.94
CA THR A 178 -1.71 -9.20 14.15
C THR A 178 -2.22 -10.60 13.81
N GLN A 179 -3.09 -10.73 12.80
CA GLN A 179 -3.57 -12.02 12.33
C GLN A 179 -2.43 -12.87 11.74
N ILE A 180 -1.59 -12.29 10.87
CA ILE A 180 -0.45 -12.98 10.27
C ILE A 180 0.52 -13.48 11.35
N PHE A 181 0.91 -12.64 12.32
CA PHE A 181 1.81 -13.09 13.39
C PHE A 181 1.19 -14.22 14.22
N THR A 182 -0.12 -14.19 14.47
CA THR A 182 -0.80 -15.27 15.19
C THR A 182 -0.78 -16.57 14.41
N TYR A 183 -1.16 -16.56 13.13
CA TYR A 183 -1.17 -17.76 12.30
C TYR A 183 0.22 -18.31 12.01
N VAL A 184 1.20 -17.44 11.73
CA VAL A 184 2.60 -17.85 11.52
C VAL A 184 3.16 -18.47 12.80
N SER A 185 2.89 -17.90 13.97
CA SER A 185 3.31 -18.47 15.25
C SER A 185 2.64 -19.82 15.52
N LEU A 186 1.34 -19.96 15.24
CA LEU A 186 0.61 -21.22 15.35
C LEU A 186 1.17 -22.30 14.41
N ALA A 187 1.45 -21.92 13.16
CA ALA A 187 2.02 -22.81 12.16
C ALA A 187 3.44 -23.24 12.55
N ALA A 188 4.26 -22.33 13.06
CA ALA A 188 5.60 -22.64 13.58
C ALA A 188 5.54 -23.60 14.77
N LEU A 189 4.61 -23.39 15.71
CA LEU A 189 4.37 -24.33 16.80
C LEU A 189 3.92 -25.70 16.28
N GLY A 190 2.98 -25.74 15.34
CA GLY A 190 2.52 -26.98 14.70
C GLY A 190 3.66 -27.73 14.01
N LEU A 191 4.53 -27.02 13.28
CA LEU A 191 5.71 -27.58 12.62
C LEU A 191 6.72 -28.10 13.64
N ALA A 192 6.95 -27.36 14.74
CA ALA A 192 7.82 -27.79 15.83
C ALA A 192 7.30 -29.07 16.50
N PHE A 193 5.99 -29.14 16.78
CA PHE A 193 5.34 -30.35 17.29
C PHE A 193 5.46 -31.52 16.33
N LEU A 194 5.18 -31.32 15.04
CA LEU A 194 5.33 -32.36 14.02
C LEU A 194 6.76 -32.90 13.98
N THR A 195 7.76 -32.00 14.00
CA THR A 195 9.18 -32.35 14.01
C THR A 195 9.56 -33.11 15.27
N PHE A 196 9.05 -32.71 16.43
CA PHE A 196 9.25 -33.41 17.69
C PHE A 196 8.69 -34.83 17.66
N PHE A 197 7.45 -35.01 17.20
CA PHE A 197 6.82 -36.33 17.12
C PHE A 197 7.50 -37.25 16.10
N LEU A 198 7.95 -36.72 14.95
CA LEU A 198 8.73 -37.51 13.99
C LEU A 198 10.05 -38.00 14.59
N ASN A 199 10.76 -37.14 15.33
CA ASN A 199 11.99 -37.53 16.04
C ASN A 199 11.70 -38.55 17.16
N PHE A 200 10.64 -38.34 17.94
CA PHE A 200 10.24 -39.24 19.02
C PHE A 200 9.83 -40.62 18.51
N ALA A 201 9.02 -40.67 17.45
CA ALA A 201 8.61 -41.92 16.80
C ALA A 201 9.83 -42.68 16.29
N ASN A 202 10.76 -42.01 15.61
CA ASN A 202 11.99 -42.64 15.11
C ASN A 202 12.81 -43.29 16.25
N ILE A 203 13.01 -42.58 17.37
CA ILE A 203 13.73 -43.11 18.54
C ILE A 203 12.99 -44.32 19.15
N GLN A 204 11.67 -44.26 19.26
CA GLN A 204 10.87 -45.34 19.83
C GLN A 204 10.84 -46.58 18.93
N THR A 205 10.74 -46.40 17.61
CA THR A 205 10.82 -47.49 16.62
C THR A 205 12.19 -48.15 16.63
N GLN A 206 13.27 -47.36 16.75
CA GLN A 206 14.63 -47.91 16.86
C GLN A 206 14.81 -48.75 18.14
N ARG A 207 14.24 -48.32 19.27
CA ARG A 207 14.25 -49.11 20.52
C ARG A 207 13.47 -50.43 20.39
N TYR A 208 12.33 -50.42 19.70
CA TYR A 208 11.51 -51.62 19.52
C TYR A 208 12.16 -52.64 18.57
N LEU A 209 12.79 -52.16 17.49
CA LEU A 209 13.48 -53.01 16.51
C LEU A 209 14.77 -53.64 17.09
N GLN A 210 15.56 -52.90 17.89
CA GLN A 210 16.80 -53.42 18.48
C GLN A 210 16.57 -54.57 19.48
N THR A 211 15.44 -54.61 20.17
CA THR A 211 15.11 -55.72 21.09
C THR A 211 14.79 -57.04 20.37
N GLY A 212 14.25 -56.99 19.15
CA GLY A 212 13.93 -58.19 18.36
C GLY A 212 15.16 -58.83 17.70
N ASP A 213 16.07 -57.99 17.19
CA ASP A 213 17.24 -58.46 16.43
C ASP A 213 18.37 -59.02 17.30
N ALA A 214 18.57 -58.53 18.53
CA ALA A 214 19.66 -59.02 19.37
C ALA A 214 19.47 -60.49 19.81
N ALA A 215 18.23 -60.89 20.11
CA ALA A 215 17.91 -62.26 20.49
C ALA A 215 17.96 -63.22 19.29
N SER A 216 17.51 -62.78 18.12
CA SER A 216 17.57 -63.58 16.88
C SER A 216 19.00 -63.74 16.36
N LEU A 217 19.87 -62.73 16.52
CA LEU A 217 21.30 -62.80 16.18
C LEU A 217 22.05 -63.81 17.04
N LEU A 218 21.80 -63.83 18.36
CA LEU A 218 22.43 -64.80 19.26
C LEU A 218 21.97 -66.24 18.96
N ALA A 219 20.66 -66.43 18.75
CA ALA A 219 20.11 -67.73 18.37
C ALA A 219 20.65 -68.23 17.02
N SER A 220 20.80 -67.32 16.04
CA SER A 220 21.35 -67.67 14.73
C SER A 220 22.82 -68.08 14.83
N ARG A 221 23.60 -67.42 15.69
CA ARG A 221 25.02 -67.72 15.90
C ARG A 221 25.24 -69.15 16.40
N ASP A 222 24.45 -69.58 17.39
CA ASP A 222 24.50 -70.95 17.93
C ASP A 222 24.12 -72.00 16.88
N VAL A 223 23.12 -71.70 16.04
CA VAL A 223 22.71 -72.58 14.94
C VAL A 223 23.81 -72.72 13.89
N PHE A 224 24.46 -71.61 13.52
CA PHE A 224 25.58 -71.64 12.56
C PHE A 224 26.78 -72.42 13.09
N GLU A 225 27.11 -72.30 14.38
CA GLU A 225 28.21 -73.08 14.98
C GLU A 225 27.94 -74.59 15.04
N ARG A 226 26.68 -74.99 15.22
CA ARG A 226 26.28 -76.40 15.14
C ARG A 226 26.41 -76.92 13.71
N LEU A 227 25.90 -76.17 12.74
CA LEU A 227 25.98 -76.53 11.33
C LEU A 227 27.44 -76.66 10.86
N ALA A 228 28.31 -75.74 11.28
CA ALA A 228 29.72 -75.77 10.95
C ALA A 228 30.46 -76.97 11.56
N ARG A 229 30.06 -77.41 12.77
CA ARG A 229 30.59 -78.63 13.39
C ARG A 229 30.17 -79.88 12.65
N ASP A 230 28.88 -80.01 12.34
CA ASP A 230 28.35 -81.18 11.61
C ASP A 230 29.01 -81.30 10.22
N LEU A 231 29.16 -80.18 9.50
CA LEU A 231 29.87 -80.14 8.21
C LEU A 231 31.34 -80.56 8.33
N LYS A 232 31.99 -80.24 9.45
CA LYS A 232 33.39 -80.62 9.69
C LYS A 232 33.50 -82.11 9.99
N GLU A 233 32.61 -82.65 10.82
CA GLU A 233 32.54 -84.09 11.10
C GLU A 233 32.24 -84.90 9.84
N GLN A 234 31.25 -84.46 9.05
CA GLN A 234 30.95 -85.10 7.77
C GLN A 234 32.15 -85.07 6.81
N ASN A 235 32.88 -83.97 6.70
CA ASN A 235 34.08 -83.89 5.87
C ASN A 235 35.20 -84.82 6.37
N GLN A 236 35.36 -84.97 7.69
CA GLN A 236 36.33 -85.89 8.27
C GLN A 236 35.94 -87.35 8.01
N GLU A 237 34.66 -87.68 8.15
CA GLU A 237 34.15 -89.03 7.85
C GLU A 237 34.30 -89.35 6.35
N LEU A 238 34.00 -88.40 5.46
CA LEU A 238 34.17 -88.56 4.03
C LEU A 238 35.65 -88.75 3.67
N SER A 239 36.54 -87.96 4.27
CA SER A 239 38.00 -88.09 4.06
C SER A 239 38.51 -89.45 4.52
N ALA A 240 38.05 -89.96 5.67
CA ALA A 240 38.39 -91.30 6.15
C ALA A 240 37.88 -92.41 5.21
N LYS A 241 36.69 -92.23 4.61
CA LYS A 241 36.16 -93.14 3.58
C LYS A 241 36.99 -93.11 2.30
N ILE A 242 37.45 -91.92 1.88
CA ILE A 242 38.34 -91.76 0.72
C ILE A 242 39.68 -92.46 0.98
N ASP A 243 40.30 -92.26 2.16
CA ASP A 243 41.56 -92.93 2.54
C ASP A 243 41.43 -94.47 2.58
N LEU A 244 40.30 -94.98 3.06
CA LEU A 244 40.02 -96.43 3.06
C LEU A 244 39.84 -96.98 1.65
N LEU A 245 39.20 -96.23 0.75
CA LEU A 245 39.07 -96.62 -0.66
C LEU A 245 40.42 -96.56 -1.38
N GLU A 246 41.23 -95.54 -1.13
CA GLU A 246 42.56 -95.40 -1.71
C GLU A 246 43.50 -96.52 -1.26
N ARG A 247 43.45 -96.91 0.02
CA ARG A 247 44.16 -98.11 0.52
C ARG A 247 43.68 -99.41 -0.12
N ARG A 248 42.42 -99.51 -0.52
CA ARG A 248 41.86 -100.68 -1.21
C ARG A 248 42.28 -100.76 -2.69
N VAL A 249 42.60 -99.63 -3.30
CA VAL A 249 43.08 -99.52 -4.69
C VAL A 249 44.61 -99.71 -4.77
N MET A 250 45.37 -99.46 -3.69
CA MET A 250 46.84 -99.55 -3.67
C MET A 250 47.45 -100.91 -3.27
N THR A 251 46.67 -101.98 -3.03
CA THR A 251 47.22 -103.34 -2.89
C THR A 251 47.48 -104.00 -4.26
N PRO A 252 48.74 -104.31 -4.63
CA PRO A 252 49.06 -104.95 -5.90
C PRO A 252 48.73 -106.45 -5.86
N SER A 253 48.08 -106.91 -6.94
CA SER A 253 47.82 -108.30 -7.27
C SER A 253 49.12 -109.11 -7.38
N PRO A 254 49.29 -110.23 -6.65
CA PRO A 254 50.32 -111.22 -6.95
C PRO A 254 49.82 -112.21 -8.01
N ALA A 255 50.57 -112.26 -9.10
CA ALA A 255 50.43 -113.18 -10.23
C ALA A 255 50.74 -114.66 -9.82
N PRO A 256 50.37 -115.64 -10.67
CA PRO A 256 49.94 -116.99 -10.28
C PRO A 256 51.08 -117.99 -10.08
N GLN A 257 50.84 -118.99 -9.22
CA GLN A 257 51.73 -120.15 -9.02
C GLN A 257 51.31 -121.37 -9.88
N PRO A 258 52.26 -122.27 -10.21
CA PRO A 258 52.25 -123.03 -11.46
C PRO A 258 51.72 -124.48 -11.33
N LEU A 259 51.28 -125.01 -12.46
CA LEU A 259 51.08 -126.44 -12.74
C LEU A 259 52.37 -127.24 -12.53
N GLN A 260 52.29 -128.35 -11.79
CA GLN A 260 53.26 -129.45 -11.85
C GLN A 260 52.63 -130.69 -12.52
N PRO A 261 53.45 -131.53 -13.16
CA PRO A 261 53.04 -132.45 -14.21
C PRO A 261 52.82 -133.89 -13.72
N ALA A 262 52.13 -134.65 -14.56
CA ALA A 262 51.98 -136.10 -14.48
C ALA A 262 53.25 -136.86 -14.94
N ALA A 263 53.58 -137.95 -14.26
CA ALA A 263 54.27 -139.14 -14.78
C ALA A 263 53.84 -140.34 -13.91
N LYS A 264 52.91 -141.19 -14.38
CA LYS A 264 53.13 -142.48 -15.07
C LYS A 264 54.03 -143.47 -14.32
N GLN A 265 53.41 -144.38 -13.57
CA GLN A 265 53.38 -145.83 -13.81
C GLN A 265 52.03 -146.38 -13.36
#